data_AF-A0A5C4XEH7-F1
#
_entry.id   AF-A0A5C4XEH7-F1
#
_cell.length_a   1.000
_cell.length_b   1.000
_cell.length_c   1.000
_cell.angle_alpha   90.00
_cell.angle_beta   90.00
_cell.angle_gamma   90.00
#
_symmetry.space_group_name_H-M   'P 1'
#
loop_
_entity.id
_entity.type
_entity.pdbx_description
1 polymer ?
#
loop_
_entity_poly.entity_id
_entity_poly.type
_entity_poly.pdbx_seq_one_letter_code
_entity_poly.pdbx_strand_id
1 'polypeptide(L)'
;MNNQQQGSRTDTDRVRQSTSRFLELDTIDTPFTPERATPNPYLEMGLAALRGEPVDTRRPRPQPSKQFQKTSRPVPVTTPSLLIPDQGEHQDVPAVLPEIAQDVRHRLAQRARENRETRRAEQRARFHQLLSAPTDEAAPDFVMPSSLSKSRQWVMEHVRVSLPRPVTSGPAWGELSAEEVLKSVPWLSKGARKLFRLLHLLAVAAAQGRRYPVIPSSSAFHMPQLLLAAVLKYTPRHLRRLAQELEDAGLVDGGAHASRIRTKLGTHRNLWDGSIWAVKLRPSTCNAYLSPDDWRHEWRDFQADLKTGRTAEKIMSYLKTCEGLGRQEHVLKTWAVNPNAKFTSLSLERTFQAEEKMSLQDTVYALPLIGELSQLKQAGAIGNAASIIAHALGDSHSRRFWCGLLWAATRNGSLEAFSAQLLRLLADVQESSELRNPGALFAARLRSA
;
A
#
# COMPACT_ATOMS: atom_id res chain seq x y z
N MET A 1 -19.72 -69.93 -42.96
CA MET A 1 -21.13 -70.21 -42.62
C MET A 1 -21.56 -69.22 -41.56
N ASN A 2 -22.55 -68.40 -41.89
CA ASN A 2 -23.18 -67.37 -41.06
C ASN A 2 -24.03 -67.99 -39.94
N ASN A 3 -24.15 -67.28 -38.82
CA ASN A 3 -25.39 -67.12 -38.04
C ASN A 3 -25.24 -65.82 -37.21
N GLN A 4 -26.05 -64.76 -37.41
CA GLN A 4 -27.47 -64.61 -37.02
C GLN A 4 -27.71 -64.92 -35.53
N GLN A 5 -28.50 -64.20 -34.74
CA GLN A 5 -29.20 -62.91 -34.81
C GLN A 5 -29.86 -62.72 -33.42
N GLN A 6 -30.01 -61.46 -33.01
CA GLN A 6 -31.16 -60.89 -32.28
C GLN A 6 -31.43 -61.21 -30.80
N GLY A 7 -31.90 -60.17 -30.08
CA GLY A 7 -32.43 -60.25 -28.72
C GLY A 7 -32.53 -58.90 -28.01
N SER A 8 -33.43 -58.03 -28.46
CA SER A 8 -33.86 -56.78 -27.81
C SER A 8 -34.64 -57.00 -26.51
N ARG A 9 -34.41 -56.21 -25.46
CA ARG A 9 -35.50 -55.65 -24.62
C ARG A 9 -35.04 -54.49 -23.75
N THR A 10 -35.86 -53.45 -23.80
CA THR A 10 -35.90 -52.21 -23.04
C THR A 10 -36.16 -52.46 -21.55
N ASP A 11 -35.45 -51.75 -20.67
CA ASP A 11 -36.02 -51.38 -19.38
C ASP A 11 -35.50 -50.00 -18.94
N THR A 12 -36.46 -49.12 -18.73
CA THR A 12 -36.34 -47.77 -18.22
C THR A 12 -36.31 -47.81 -16.70
N ASP A 13 -35.33 -47.18 -16.03
CA ASP A 13 -35.67 -46.51 -14.77
C ASP A 13 -34.67 -45.46 -14.24
N ARG A 14 -35.28 -44.31 -13.95
CA ARG A 14 -35.06 -43.34 -12.86
C ARG A 14 -33.69 -42.72 -12.58
N VAL A 15 -33.57 -41.51 -13.13
CA VAL A 15 -32.82 -40.36 -12.60
C VAL A 15 -33.35 -39.97 -11.20
N ARG A 16 -32.49 -40.00 -10.18
CA ARG A 16 -32.74 -39.36 -8.87
C ARG A 16 -32.46 -37.86 -8.98
N GLN A 17 -33.51 -37.05 -8.93
CA GLN A 17 -33.41 -35.63 -8.61
C GLN A 17 -33.52 -35.45 -7.08
N SER A 18 -32.50 -34.82 -6.49
CA SER A 18 -32.48 -34.41 -5.09
C SER A 18 -33.25 -33.10 -4.92
N THR A 19 -34.41 -33.14 -4.25
CA THR A 19 -35.18 -31.98 -3.83
C THR A 19 -34.59 -31.37 -2.56
N SER A 20 -34.27 -30.07 -2.62
CA SER A 20 -33.90 -29.24 -1.49
C SER A 20 -35.16 -28.82 -0.72
N ARG A 21 -35.24 -29.19 0.56
CA ARG A 21 -36.26 -28.71 1.51
C ARG A 21 -35.97 -27.26 1.88
N PHE A 22 -36.86 -26.35 1.51
CA PHE A 22 -36.96 -25.03 2.12
C PHE A 22 -37.75 -25.16 3.44
N LEU A 23 -37.20 -24.60 4.52
CA LEU A 23 -37.89 -24.39 5.79
C LEU A 23 -38.72 -23.09 5.66
N GLU A 24 -40.03 -23.23 5.76
CA GLU A 24 -40.96 -22.13 6.06
C GLU A 24 -40.69 -21.61 7.46
N LEU A 25 -40.59 -20.29 7.61
CA LEU A 25 -40.66 -19.59 8.88
C LEU A 25 -41.82 -18.61 8.80
N ASP A 26 -42.77 -18.80 9.70
CA ASP A 26 -44.00 -18.03 9.87
C ASP A 26 -43.72 -16.55 10.11
N THR A 27 -44.40 -15.73 9.31
CA THR A 27 -44.44 -14.26 9.41
C THR A 27 -45.48 -13.87 10.46
N ILE A 28 -45.03 -13.37 11.61
CA ILE A 28 -45.90 -12.69 12.59
C ILE A 28 -45.82 -11.18 12.28
N ASP A 29 -46.89 -10.65 11.69
CA ASP A 29 -47.11 -9.22 11.50
C ASP A 29 -47.42 -8.55 12.85
N THR A 30 -46.57 -7.60 13.26
CA THR A 30 -46.94 -6.55 14.21
C THR A 30 -46.55 -5.19 13.64
N PRO A 31 -47.48 -4.21 13.57
CA PRO A 31 -47.19 -2.90 13.02
C PRO A 31 -46.34 -2.10 14.00
N PHE A 32 -45.10 -1.80 13.60
CA PHE A 32 -44.19 -0.94 14.35
C PHE A 32 -44.62 0.52 14.19
N THR A 33 -45.32 1.07 15.17
CA THR A 33 -45.51 2.53 15.31
C THR A 33 -44.22 3.13 15.86
N PRO A 34 -43.50 3.99 15.12
CA PRO A 34 -42.29 4.61 15.64
C PRO A 34 -42.65 5.61 16.74
N GLU A 35 -42.17 5.31 17.94
CA GLU A 35 -42.14 6.23 19.07
C GLU A 35 -41.43 7.53 18.63
N ARG A 36 -42.14 8.66 18.70
CA ARG A 36 -41.60 9.98 18.35
C ARG A 36 -40.43 10.29 19.28
N ALA A 37 -39.21 10.16 18.75
CA ALA A 37 -38.01 10.66 19.39
C ALA A 37 -38.19 12.13 19.73
N THR A 38 -37.97 12.49 21.00
CA THR A 38 -37.94 13.88 21.43
C THR A 38 -36.86 14.64 20.66
N PRO A 39 -37.18 15.80 20.07
CA PRO A 39 -36.26 16.50 19.20
C PRO A 39 -35.01 16.93 19.96
N ASN A 40 -33.85 16.64 19.36
CA ASN A 40 -32.55 16.98 19.90
C ASN A 40 -32.45 18.52 20.05
N PRO A 41 -32.29 19.06 21.27
CA PRO A 41 -32.35 20.50 21.53
C PRO A 41 -31.26 21.29 20.79
N TYR A 42 -30.17 20.65 20.39
CA TYR A 42 -29.11 21.28 19.60
C TYR A 42 -29.47 21.49 18.13
N LEU A 43 -30.38 20.66 17.61
CA LEU A 43 -30.84 20.72 16.23
C LEU A 43 -31.86 21.85 16.04
N GLU A 44 -32.72 22.09 17.03
CA GLU A 44 -33.62 23.26 17.03
C GLU A 44 -32.89 24.59 17.20
N MET A 45 -31.85 24.67 18.06
CA MET A 45 -31.03 25.87 18.15
C MET A 45 -30.31 26.19 16.84
N GLY A 46 -29.85 25.17 16.12
CA GLY A 46 -29.23 25.34 14.79
C GLY A 46 -30.22 25.85 13.74
N LEU A 47 -31.46 25.36 13.78
CA LEU A 47 -32.52 25.78 12.86
C LEU A 47 -33.10 27.16 13.18
N ALA A 48 -33.16 27.57 14.45
CA ALA A 48 -33.56 28.91 14.88
C ALA A 48 -32.52 29.97 14.46
N ALA A 49 -31.23 29.64 14.59
CA ALA A 49 -30.14 30.52 14.13
C ALA A 49 -30.14 30.73 12.61
N LEU A 50 -30.53 29.71 11.84
CA LEU A 50 -30.68 29.82 10.38
C LEU A 50 -31.92 30.63 9.95
N ARG A 51 -32.90 30.81 10.84
CA ARG A 51 -34.10 31.63 10.60
C ARG A 51 -33.97 33.06 11.12
N GLY A 52 -32.82 33.42 11.71
CA GLY A 52 -32.58 34.76 12.25
C GLY A 52 -33.31 35.06 13.56
N GLU A 53 -33.78 34.02 14.27
CA GLU A 53 -34.45 34.19 15.55
C GLU A 53 -33.42 34.42 16.68
N PRO A 54 -33.69 35.33 17.64
CA PRO A 54 -32.77 35.61 18.73
C PRO A 54 -32.70 34.40 19.69
N VAL A 55 -31.53 33.76 19.74
CA VAL A 55 -31.28 32.61 20.63
C VAL A 55 -31.01 33.11 22.06
N ASP A 56 -31.93 32.81 22.98
CA ASP A 56 -31.79 33.15 24.40
C ASP A 56 -30.71 32.29 25.08
N THR A 57 -29.59 32.93 25.44
CA THR A 57 -28.41 32.28 26.01
C THR A 57 -28.46 32.09 27.53
N ARG A 58 -29.58 32.45 28.18
CA ARG A 58 -29.67 32.48 29.65
C ARG A 58 -30.14 31.18 30.31
N ARG A 59 -30.33 30.08 29.57
CA ARG A 59 -30.70 28.79 30.20
C ARG A 59 -29.53 28.14 30.95
N PRO A 60 -29.73 27.68 32.20
CA PRO A 60 -28.67 27.06 32.99
C PRO A 60 -28.26 25.71 32.39
N ARG A 61 -26.95 25.47 32.32
CA ARG A 61 -26.35 24.22 31.86
C ARG A 61 -26.81 23.05 32.74
N PRO A 62 -27.22 21.90 32.17
CA PRO A 62 -27.45 20.69 32.96
C PRO A 62 -26.13 20.22 33.57
N GLN A 63 -26.11 20.00 34.88
CA GLN A 63 -24.96 19.39 35.56
C GLN A 63 -24.76 17.94 35.08
N PRO A 64 -23.52 17.50 34.82
CA PRO A 64 -23.26 16.10 34.51
C PRO A 64 -23.60 15.24 35.73
N SER A 65 -24.36 14.18 35.48
CA SER A 65 -24.80 13.20 36.47
C SER A 65 -23.59 12.57 37.19
N LYS A 66 -23.64 12.60 38.53
CA LYS A 66 -22.75 11.85 39.43
C LYS A 66 -23.06 10.35 39.27
N GLN A 67 -22.43 9.68 38.31
CA GLN A 67 -22.64 8.24 38.15
C GLN A 67 -21.37 7.49 37.70
N PHE A 68 -20.25 7.72 38.38
CA PHE A 68 -19.14 6.76 38.47
C PHE A 68 -18.37 6.95 39.79
N GLN A 69 -19.03 6.67 40.91
CA GLN A 69 -18.32 6.29 42.14
C GLN A 69 -18.26 4.77 42.18
N LYS A 70 -17.08 4.20 41.90
CA LYS A 70 -16.82 2.78 42.12
C LYS A 70 -16.63 2.57 43.62
N THR A 71 -17.59 1.90 44.23
CA THR A 71 -17.51 1.32 45.56
C THR A 71 -16.50 0.17 45.55
N SER A 72 -15.49 0.27 46.39
CA SER A 72 -14.57 -0.80 46.75
C SER A 72 -15.36 -1.86 47.54
N ARG A 73 -15.42 -3.09 47.02
CA ARG A 73 -15.85 -4.28 47.77
C ARG A 73 -14.62 -5.09 48.19
N PRO A 74 -14.60 -5.66 49.41
CA PRO A 74 -13.46 -6.41 49.94
C PRO A 74 -13.39 -7.82 49.35
N VAL A 75 -12.16 -8.31 49.16
CA VAL A 75 -11.82 -9.68 48.76
C VAL A 75 -11.91 -10.59 50.00
N PRO A 76 -12.57 -11.77 49.92
CA PRO A 76 -12.54 -12.73 51.01
C PRO A 76 -11.20 -13.46 51.05
N VAL A 77 -10.64 -13.59 52.26
CA VAL A 77 -9.47 -14.42 52.56
C VAL A 77 -9.89 -15.88 52.44
N THR A 78 -9.28 -16.63 51.51
CA THR A 78 -9.38 -18.08 51.46
C THR A 78 -8.00 -18.66 51.74
N THR A 79 -7.87 -19.29 52.90
CA THR A 79 -6.73 -20.12 53.30
C THR A 79 -6.71 -21.38 52.43
N PRO A 80 -5.58 -21.77 51.81
CA PRO A 80 -5.46 -23.12 51.25
C PRO A 80 -4.89 -24.08 52.30
N SER A 81 -5.58 -25.21 52.43
CA SER A 81 -5.20 -26.37 53.22
C SER A 81 -3.93 -27.03 52.71
N LEU A 82 -3.13 -27.50 53.66
CA LEU A 82 -2.00 -28.41 53.53
C LEU A 82 -2.39 -29.68 52.75
N LEU A 83 -1.69 -29.96 51.65
CA LEU A 83 -1.56 -31.29 51.08
C LEU A 83 -0.07 -31.56 50.83
N ILE A 84 0.38 -32.65 51.44
CA ILE A 84 1.72 -33.21 51.41
C ILE A 84 2.04 -33.68 49.98
N PRO A 85 3.22 -33.36 49.39
CA PRO A 85 3.72 -34.08 48.25
C PRO A 85 4.58 -35.26 48.68
N ASP A 86 4.20 -36.40 48.15
CA ASP A 86 4.92 -37.67 48.13
C ASP A 86 6.25 -37.53 47.37
N GLN A 87 7.25 -38.28 47.81
CA GLN A 87 8.63 -38.18 47.34
C GLN A 87 8.79 -38.88 45.98
N GLY A 88 9.27 -38.15 44.99
CA GLY A 88 9.69 -38.68 43.70
C GLY A 88 10.77 -37.78 43.10
N GLU A 89 11.98 -38.32 43.00
CA GLU A 89 13.21 -37.71 42.52
C GLU A 89 13.01 -36.83 41.27
N HIS A 90 13.27 -35.53 41.40
CA HIS A 90 13.51 -34.65 40.26
C HIS A 90 14.78 -33.85 40.50
N GLN A 91 15.76 -34.13 39.64
CA GLN A 91 17.05 -33.46 39.52
C GLN A 91 16.87 -31.93 39.53
N ASP A 92 17.62 -31.28 40.41
CA ASP A 92 17.84 -29.84 40.42
C ASP A 92 18.41 -29.38 39.07
N VAL A 93 17.53 -28.93 38.18
CA VAL A 93 17.92 -28.10 37.04
C VAL A 93 17.99 -26.66 37.57
N PRO A 94 19.17 -26.04 37.61
CA PRO A 94 19.32 -24.73 38.24
C PRO A 94 18.49 -23.68 37.48
N ALA A 95 17.75 -22.87 38.25
CA ALA A 95 16.85 -21.79 37.81
C ALA A 95 17.56 -20.60 37.12
N VAL A 96 18.66 -20.86 36.40
CA VAL A 96 19.59 -19.88 35.83
C VAL A 96 19.22 -19.50 34.38
N LEU A 97 18.35 -20.28 33.74
CA LEU A 97 17.91 -20.04 32.35
C LEU A 97 17.11 -18.73 32.10
N PRO A 98 16.20 -18.28 32.97
CA PRO A 98 15.45 -17.04 32.75
C PRO A 98 16.34 -15.79 32.86
N GLU A 99 17.30 -15.84 33.78
CA GLU A 99 18.23 -14.73 34.06
C GLU A 99 19.25 -14.59 32.93
N ILE A 100 19.83 -15.71 32.46
CA ILE A 100 20.68 -15.72 31.25
C ILE A 100 19.92 -15.20 30.03
N ALA A 101 18.65 -15.57 29.85
CA ALA A 101 17.86 -15.10 28.70
C ALA A 101 17.57 -13.59 28.76
N GLN A 102 17.35 -13.02 29.94
CA GLN A 102 17.20 -11.57 30.12
C GLN A 102 18.51 -10.83 29.88
N ASP A 103 19.62 -11.39 30.36
CA ASP A 103 20.96 -10.81 30.23
C ASP A 103 21.41 -10.79 28.75
N VAL A 104 21.15 -11.88 28.01
CA VAL A 104 21.39 -11.95 26.56
C VAL A 104 20.54 -10.92 25.80
N ARG A 105 19.27 -10.74 26.17
CA ARG A 105 18.40 -9.71 25.56
C ARG A 105 18.94 -8.30 25.83
N HIS A 106 19.40 -8.02 27.05
CA HIS A 106 19.98 -6.73 27.42
C HIS A 106 21.25 -6.44 26.61
N ARG A 107 22.17 -7.42 26.51
CA ARG A 107 23.41 -7.30 25.72
C ARG A 107 23.14 -7.10 24.24
N LEU A 108 22.16 -7.80 23.66
CA LEU A 108 21.77 -7.61 22.26
C LEU A 108 21.16 -6.22 22.01
N ALA A 109 20.31 -5.73 22.93
CA ALA A 109 19.73 -4.40 22.83
C ALA A 109 20.80 -3.30 22.94
N GLN A 110 21.78 -3.47 23.83
CA GLN A 110 22.89 -2.54 23.99
C GLN A 110 23.79 -2.51 22.74
N ARG A 111 24.16 -3.69 22.21
CA ARG A 111 24.94 -3.80 20.97
C ARG A 111 24.20 -3.20 19.77
N ALA A 112 22.87 -3.32 19.72
CA ALA A 112 22.05 -2.68 18.70
C ALA A 112 22.06 -1.14 18.81
N ARG A 113 22.06 -0.58 20.03
CA ARG A 113 22.20 0.88 20.25
C ARG A 113 23.57 1.38 19.83
N GLU A 114 24.64 0.71 20.23
CA GLU A 114 26.02 1.05 19.84
C GLU A 114 26.21 0.98 18.31
N ASN A 115 25.64 -0.04 17.65
CA ASN A 115 25.62 -0.15 16.18
C ASN A 115 24.82 0.97 15.50
N ARG A 116 23.77 1.51 16.15
CA ARG A 116 23.01 2.66 15.63
C ARG A 116 23.81 3.96 15.77
N GLU A 117 24.50 4.15 16.88
CA GLU A 117 25.31 5.35 17.13
C GLU A 117 26.54 5.41 16.24
N THR A 118 27.25 4.30 16.08
CA THR A 118 28.40 4.18 15.16
C THR A 118 27.99 4.47 13.72
N ARG A 119 26.89 3.89 13.23
CA ARG A 119 26.37 4.20 11.88
C ARG A 119 25.94 5.66 11.70
N ARG A 120 25.31 6.26 12.72
CA ARG A 120 24.97 7.69 12.70
C ARG A 120 26.22 8.57 12.68
N ALA A 121 27.27 8.18 13.40
CA ALA A 121 28.56 8.87 13.40
C ALA A 121 29.26 8.77 12.04
N GLU A 122 29.31 7.58 11.42
CA GLU A 122 29.85 7.37 10.08
C GLU A 122 29.10 8.18 9.01
N GLN A 123 27.77 8.25 9.11
CA GLN A 123 26.95 9.05 8.21
C GLN A 123 27.19 10.56 8.38
N ARG A 124 27.33 11.04 9.62
CA ARG A 124 27.73 12.44 9.90
C ARG A 124 29.10 12.75 9.32
N ALA A 125 30.06 11.83 9.47
CA ALA A 125 31.42 11.99 8.93
C ALA A 125 31.40 12.06 7.40
N ARG A 126 30.67 11.16 6.72
CA ARG A 126 30.50 11.22 5.25
C ARG A 126 29.80 12.50 4.78
N PHE A 127 28.79 12.96 5.50
CA PHE A 127 28.11 14.20 5.18
C PHE A 127 29.02 15.42 5.31
N HIS A 128 29.81 15.50 6.39
CA HIS A 128 30.84 16.52 6.53
C HIS A 128 31.88 16.44 5.42
N GLN A 129 32.31 15.23 5.02
CA GLN A 129 33.25 15.06 3.91
C GLN A 129 32.70 15.55 2.56
N LEU A 130 31.41 15.37 2.30
CA LEU A 130 30.75 15.87 1.09
C LEU A 130 30.58 17.40 1.09
N LEU A 131 30.35 18.00 2.25
CA LEU A 131 30.25 19.46 2.39
C LEU A 131 31.62 20.16 2.42
N SER A 132 32.66 19.43 2.81
CA SER A 132 34.04 19.95 2.91
C SER A 132 34.87 19.61 1.67
N ALA A 133 34.30 18.87 0.70
CA ALA A 133 34.94 18.64 -0.58
C ALA A 133 35.09 20.00 -1.27
N PRO A 134 36.32 20.42 -1.63
CA PRO A 134 36.53 21.69 -2.30
C PRO A 134 35.75 21.67 -3.62
N THR A 135 34.78 22.57 -3.74
CA THR A 135 34.18 22.93 -5.02
C THR A 135 35.28 23.62 -5.84
N ASP A 136 35.87 22.89 -6.78
CA ASP A 136 36.76 23.42 -7.81
C ASP A 136 35.96 24.42 -8.69
N GLU A 137 35.79 25.64 -8.20
CA GLU A 137 35.49 26.82 -9.02
C GLU A 137 36.78 27.34 -9.65
N ALA A 138 37.34 26.54 -10.57
CA ALA A 138 38.28 26.98 -11.59
C ALA A 138 38.41 25.86 -12.62
N ALA A 139 37.42 25.76 -13.52
CA ALA A 139 37.61 24.98 -14.74
C ALA A 139 38.66 25.72 -15.60
N PRO A 140 39.85 25.14 -15.86
CA PRO A 140 40.74 25.70 -16.86
C PRO A 140 40.12 25.47 -18.24
N ASP A 141 40.24 26.48 -19.10
CA ASP A 141 39.78 26.44 -20.50
C ASP A 141 40.20 25.13 -21.18
N PHE A 142 39.20 24.40 -21.68
CA PHE A 142 39.40 23.15 -22.37
C PHE A 142 40.04 23.41 -23.75
N VAL A 143 41.36 23.39 -23.79
CA VAL A 143 42.13 23.36 -25.04
C VAL A 143 42.08 21.93 -25.60
N MET A 144 41.45 21.77 -26.76
CA MET A 144 41.45 20.53 -27.53
C MET A 144 42.90 20.14 -27.89
N PRO A 145 43.40 18.96 -27.48
CA PRO A 145 44.75 18.52 -27.86
C PRO A 145 44.82 18.23 -29.36
N SER A 146 45.76 18.89 -30.04
CA SER A 146 45.96 18.87 -31.50
C SER A 146 46.54 17.56 -32.05
N SER A 147 46.50 16.45 -31.30
CA SER A 147 47.20 15.20 -31.64
C SER A 147 46.31 14.08 -32.18
N LEU A 148 45.06 14.36 -32.59
CA LEU A 148 44.15 13.35 -33.17
C LEU A 148 44.14 13.29 -34.71
N SER A 149 45.24 13.65 -35.37
CA SER A 149 45.36 13.62 -36.84
C SER A 149 46.31 12.55 -37.40
N LYS A 150 46.74 11.56 -36.61
CA LYS A 150 47.53 10.45 -37.15
C LYS A 150 47.01 9.08 -36.70
N SER A 151 46.80 8.24 -37.72
CA SER A 151 46.69 6.77 -37.69
C SER A 151 45.48 6.16 -36.99
N ARG A 152 44.37 6.01 -37.73
CA ARG A 152 43.44 4.88 -37.55
C ARG A 152 43.67 3.86 -38.66
N GLN A 153 44.63 2.95 -38.42
CA GLN A 153 44.61 1.65 -39.05
C GLN A 153 43.38 0.89 -38.52
N TRP A 154 42.56 0.40 -39.44
CA TRP A 154 41.41 -0.44 -39.14
C TRP A 154 41.90 -1.80 -38.64
N VAL A 155 41.95 -1.97 -37.33
CA VAL A 155 41.95 -3.30 -36.72
C VAL A 155 40.49 -3.73 -36.62
N MET A 156 40.09 -4.71 -37.43
CA MET A 156 38.81 -5.40 -37.29
C MET A 156 38.86 -6.28 -36.04
N GLU A 157 38.75 -5.65 -34.88
CA GLU A 157 38.52 -6.38 -33.64
C GLU A 157 37.02 -6.67 -33.55
N HIS A 158 36.65 -7.95 -33.63
CA HIS A 158 35.28 -8.40 -33.48
C HIS A 158 34.74 -7.96 -32.11
N VAL A 159 33.99 -6.87 -32.09
CA VAL A 159 33.18 -6.44 -30.94
C VAL A 159 32.17 -7.55 -30.67
N ARG A 160 32.51 -8.46 -29.76
CA ARG A 160 31.56 -9.40 -29.19
C ARG A 160 30.56 -8.59 -28.37
N VAL A 161 29.46 -8.21 -29.01
CA VAL A 161 28.26 -7.71 -28.33
C VAL A 161 27.76 -8.86 -27.47
N SER A 162 28.14 -8.83 -26.20
CA SER A 162 27.62 -9.75 -25.19
C SER A 162 26.17 -9.35 -24.96
N LEU A 163 25.22 -10.15 -25.45
CA LEU A 163 23.82 -9.96 -25.13
C LEU A 163 23.68 -9.88 -23.60
N PRO A 164 22.94 -8.90 -23.05
CA PRO A 164 22.71 -8.84 -21.62
C PRO A 164 22.17 -10.20 -21.18
N ARG A 165 22.82 -10.80 -20.17
CA ARG A 165 22.38 -12.08 -19.60
C ARG A 165 20.87 -12.01 -19.38
N PRO A 166 20.11 -13.06 -19.75
CA PRO A 166 18.68 -13.07 -19.46
C PRO A 166 18.51 -12.80 -17.98
N VAL A 167 17.82 -11.70 -17.67
CA VAL A 167 17.47 -11.36 -16.29
C VAL A 167 16.70 -12.56 -15.79
N THR A 168 17.27 -13.30 -14.83
CA THR A 168 16.60 -14.43 -14.19
C THR A 168 15.22 -13.91 -13.79
N SER A 169 14.17 -14.50 -14.36
CA SER A 169 12.80 -14.10 -14.06
C SER A 169 12.65 -14.13 -12.54
N GLY A 170 12.55 -12.96 -11.93
CA GLY A 170 12.29 -12.85 -10.51
C GLY A 170 10.99 -13.55 -10.16
N PRO A 171 10.72 -13.82 -8.87
CA PRO A 171 9.50 -14.48 -8.46
C PRO A 171 8.28 -13.74 -9.03
N ALA A 172 7.24 -14.48 -9.38
CA ALA A 172 5.98 -13.86 -9.78
C ALA A 172 5.37 -13.14 -8.57
N TRP A 173 4.56 -12.11 -8.80
CA TRP A 173 3.91 -11.38 -7.71
C TRP A 173 3.05 -12.27 -6.81
N GLY A 174 2.51 -13.38 -7.34
CA GLY A 174 1.72 -14.37 -6.59
C GLY A 174 2.56 -15.28 -5.69
N GLU A 175 3.88 -15.32 -5.85
CA GLU A 175 4.80 -16.13 -5.04
C GLU A 175 5.27 -15.40 -3.79
N LEU A 176 4.98 -14.10 -3.66
CA LEU A 176 5.37 -13.32 -2.48
C LEU A 176 4.52 -13.71 -1.27
N SER A 177 5.09 -14.52 -0.38
CA SER A 177 4.45 -14.93 0.86
C SER A 177 5.10 -14.29 2.09
N ALA A 178 4.28 -13.70 2.96
CA ALA A 178 4.73 -13.23 4.26
C ALA A 178 5.34 -14.37 5.09
N GLU A 179 4.82 -15.60 4.96
CA GLU A 179 5.31 -16.75 5.72
C GLU A 179 6.73 -17.14 5.34
N GLU A 180 7.09 -17.01 4.06
CA GLU A 180 8.46 -17.30 3.62
C GLU A 180 9.47 -16.35 4.25
N VAL A 181 9.12 -15.07 4.37
CA VAL A 181 9.96 -14.09 5.06
C VAL A 181 10.01 -14.41 6.56
N LEU A 182 8.87 -14.75 7.17
CA LEU A 182 8.78 -15.07 8.60
C LEU A 182 9.52 -16.35 9.01
N LYS A 183 9.75 -17.30 8.09
CA LYS A 183 10.58 -18.50 8.35
C LYS A 183 11.99 -18.12 8.82
N SER A 184 12.52 -16.98 8.39
CA SER A 184 13.86 -16.52 8.79
C SER A 184 13.95 -15.97 10.22
N VAL A 185 12.81 -15.70 10.86
CA VAL A 185 12.73 -15.05 12.18
C VAL A 185 11.70 -15.74 13.09
N PRO A 186 11.93 -17.03 13.44
CA PRO A 186 10.94 -17.84 14.15
C PRO A 186 10.59 -17.32 15.55
N TRP A 187 11.49 -16.56 16.18
CA TRP A 187 11.37 -16.04 17.56
C TRP A 187 10.40 -14.85 17.71
N LEU A 188 9.85 -14.31 16.62
CA LEU A 188 8.89 -13.21 16.67
C LEU A 188 7.60 -13.61 17.39
N SER A 189 7.08 -12.69 18.21
CA SER A 189 5.82 -12.82 18.91
C SER A 189 4.64 -12.98 17.95
N LYS A 190 3.57 -13.64 18.42
CA LYS A 190 2.35 -13.84 17.63
C LYS A 190 1.77 -12.50 17.12
N GLY A 191 1.83 -11.46 17.94
CA GLY A 191 1.39 -10.11 17.59
C GLY A 191 2.25 -9.48 16.49
N ALA A 192 3.58 -9.59 16.59
CA ALA A 192 4.50 -9.05 15.59
C ALA A 192 4.32 -9.75 14.24
N ARG A 193 4.19 -11.08 14.24
CA ARG A 193 3.87 -11.86 13.03
C ARG A 193 2.55 -11.42 12.39
N LYS A 194 1.50 -11.18 13.20
CA LYS A 194 0.21 -10.69 12.69
C LYS A 194 0.32 -9.29 12.07
N LEU A 195 1.04 -8.37 12.73
CA LEU A 195 1.32 -7.05 12.19
C LEU A 195 2.12 -7.13 10.89
N PHE A 196 3.15 -7.97 10.85
CA PHE A 196 3.97 -8.16 9.65
C PHE A 196 3.17 -8.68 8.47
N ARG A 197 2.27 -9.65 8.66
CA ARG A 197 1.40 -10.14 7.57
C ARG A 197 0.57 -9.02 6.95
N LEU A 198 -0.03 -8.17 7.79
CA LEU A 198 -0.79 -7.02 7.31
C LEU A 198 0.12 -6.03 6.56
N LEU A 199 1.26 -5.67 7.14
CA LEU A 199 2.23 -4.76 6.52
C LEU A 199 2.78 -5.31 5.19
N HIS A 200 3.10 -6.60 5.12
CA HIS A 200 3.58 -7.28 3.92
C HIS A 200 2.52 -7.26 2.82
N LEU A 201 1.28 -7.60 3.14
CA LEU A 201 0.14 -7.52 2.21
C LEU A 201 -0.03 -6.10 1.65
N LEU A 202 0.12 -5.06 2.48
CA LEU A 202 0.04 -3.67 2.04
C LEU A 202 1.24 -3.24 1.20
N ALA A 203 2.44 -3.72 1.54
CA ALA A 203 3.66 -3.44 0.81
C ALA A 203 3.66 -4.07 -0.59
N VAL A 204 3.15 -5.30 -0.71
CA VAL A 204 2.91 -5.97 -2.00
C VAL A 204 1.91 -5.17 -2.83
N ALA A 205 0.76 -4.80 -2.24
CA ALA A 205 -0.24 -3.99 -2.93
C ALA A 205 0.35 -2.64 -3.41
N ALA A 206 1.10 -1.93 -2.56
CA ALA A 206 1.77 -0.69 -2.92
C ALA A 206 2.79 -0.88 -4.05
N ALA A 207 3.58 -1.95 -4.00
CA ALA A 207 4.58 -2.25 -5.03
C ALA A 207 3.94 -2.61 -6.37
N GLN A 208 2.84 -3.38 -6.36
CA GLN A 208 2.04 -3.69 -7.54
C GLN A 208 1.38 -2.45 -8.11
N GLY A 209 0.77 -1.61 -7.25
CA GLY A 209 0.11 -0.37 -7.64
C GLY A 209 1.07 0.63 -8.31
N ARG A 210 2.34 0.65 -7.88
CA ARG A 210 3.41 1.43 -8.53
C ARG A 210 3.99 0.78 -9.78
N ARG A 211 3.61 -0.47 -10.06
CA ARG A 211 4.02 -1.24 -11.26
C ARG A 211 5.54 -1.27 -11.42
N TYR A 212 6.25 -1.64 -10.34
CA TYR A 212 7.69 -1.85 -10.41
C TYR A 212 8.02 -2.93 -11.46
N PRO A 213 9.01 -2.72 -12.35
CA PRO A 213 9.35 -3.66 -13.40
C PRO A 213 10.01 -4.94 -12.87
N VAL A 214 10.65 -4.84 -11.70
CA VAL A 214 11.25 -5.95 -10.97
C VAL A 214 10.76 -5.85 -9.53
N ILE A 215 10.39 -6.97 -8.94
CA ILE A 215 9.93 -7.00 -7.55
C ILE A 215 11.08 -6.54 -6.63
N PRO A 216 10.91 -5.46 -5.87
CA PRO A 216 11.97 -4.98 -4.99
C PRO A 216 12.16 -5.91 -3.78
N SER A 217 13.29 -5.79 -3.07
CA SER A 217 13.51 -6.52 -1.81
C SER A 217 12.64 -5.98 -0.67
N SER A 218 12.32 -4.69 -0.72
CA SER A 218 11.44 -3.99 0.20
C SER A 218 10.62 -2.93 -0.54
N SER A 219 9.46 -2.58 0.01
CA SER A 219 8.59 -1.54 -0.54
C SER A 219 8.22 -0.54 0.55
N ALA A 220 8.41 0.75 0.28
CA ALA A 220 8.04 1.85 1.15
C ALA A 220 6.62 2.33 0.86
N PHE A 221 5.81 2.65 1.86
CA PHE A 221 4.49 3.27 1.67
C PHE A 221 4.06 4.08 2.90
N HIS A 222 3.13 5.01 2.68
CA HIS A 222 2.56 5.82 3.76
C HIS A 222 1.29 5.17 4.33
N MET A 223 1.26 4.99 5.64
CA MET A 223 0.13 4.44 6.38
C MET A 223 0.11 4.96 7.81
N PRO A 224 -0.90 5.75 8.22
CA PRO A 224 -1.07 6.16 9.60
C PRO A 224 -1.19 4.95 10.53
N GLN A 225 -0.34 4.92 11.57
CA GLN A 225 -0.33 3.85 12.58
C GLN A 225 -1.71 3.60 13.22
N LEU A 226 -2.55 4.63 13.34
CA LEU A 226 -3.91 4.51 13.87
C LEU A 226 -4.80 3.59 13.02
N LEU A 227 -4.63 3.58 11.69
CA LEU A 227 -5.43 2.72 10.79
C LEU A 227 -5.05 1.25 10.97
N LEU A 228 -3.74 0.96 11.05
CA LEU A 228 -3.25 -0.39 11.33
C LEU A 228 -3.72 -0.89 12.71
N ALA A 229 -3.68 -0.02 13.71
CA ALA A 229 -4.11 -0.33 15.07
C ALA A 229 -5.61 -0.68 15.11
N ALA A 230 -6.44 0.06 14.37
CA ALA A 230 -7.88 -0.19 14.31
C ALA A 230 -8.21 -1.56 13.69
N VAL A 231 -7.60 -1.91 12.55
CA VAL A 231 -7.85 -3.21 11.88
C VAL A 231 -7.33 -4.38 12.72
N LEU A 232 -6.16 -4.24 13.35
CA LEU A 232 -5.61 -5.29 14.20
C LEU A 232 -6.28 -5.38 15.58
N LYS A 233 -7.16 -4.42 15.92
CA LYS A 233 -7.78 -4.24 17.25
C LYS A 233 -6.72 -4.09 18.36
N TYR A 234 -5.66 -3.36 18.07
CA TYR A 234 -4.58 -3.06 19.01
C TYR A 234 -4.63 -1.61 19.47
N THR A 235 -4.08 -1.33 20.65
CA THR A 235 -3.81 0.05 21.05
C THR A 235 -2.61 0.59 20.27
N PRO A 236 -2.52 1.91 20.02
CA PRO A 236 -1.36 2.50 19.34
C PRO A 236 -0.04 2.20 20.04
N ARG A 237 -0.04 2.19 21.38
CA ARG A 237 1.13 1.81 22.20
C ARG A 237 1.55 0.36 21.96
N HIS A 238 0.59 -0.56 21.92
CA HIS A 238 0.89 -1.96 21.62
C HIS A 238 1.45 -2.13 20.21
N LEU A 239 0.89 -1.41 19.22
CA LEU A 239 1.39 -1.47 17.84
C LEU A 239 2.82 -0.96 17.74
N ARG A 240 3.19 0.15 18.40
CA ARG A 240 4.58 0.65 18.45
C ARG A 240 5.56 -0.39 19.01
N ARG A 241 5.17 -1.08 20.10
CA ARG A 241 6.00 -2.14 20.68
C ARG A 241 6.24 -3.28 19.68
N LEU A 242 5.19 -3.70 18.97
CA LEU A 242 5.28 -4.73 17.94
C LEU A 242 6.08 -4.25 16.71
N ALA A 243 5.94 -3.00 16.31
CA ALA A 243 6.71 -2.41 15.22
C ALA A 243 8.20 -2.40 15.55
N GLN A 244 8.58 -2.04 16.79
CA GLN A 244 9.98 -2.10 17.23
C GLN A 244 10.53 -3.53 17.16
N GLU A 245 9.73 -4.52 17.55
CA GLU A 245 10.11 -5.94 17.46
C GLU A 245 10.40 -6.37 16.00
N LEU A 246 9.61 -5.86 15.04
CA LEU A 246 9.82 -6.11 13.61
C LEU A 246 11.02 -5.34 13.04
N GLU A 247 11.27 -4.12 13.50
CA GLU A 247 12.45 -3.33 13.15
C GLU A 247 13.74 -3.99 13.63
N ASP A 248 13.75 -4.48 14.88
CA ASP A 248 14.90 -5.17 15.46
C ASP A 248 15.21 -6.48 14.72
N ALA A 249 14.18 -7.11 14.14
CA ALA A 249 14.30 -8.27 13.25
C ALA A 249 14.66 -7.92 11.79
N GLY A 250 14.81 -6.64 11.44
CA GLY A 250 15.14 -6.17 10.09
C GLY A 250 14.04 -6.37 9.04
N LEU A 251 12.81 -6.66 9.48
CA LEU A 251 11.68 -6.92 8.60
C LEU A 251 11.00 -5.63 8.11
N VAL A 252 11.04 -4.59 8.93
CA VAL A 252 10.48 -3.28 8.62
C VAL A 252 11.44 -2.17 9.04
N ASP A 253 11.30 -1.01 8.41
CA ASP A 253 11.84 0.26 8.87
C ASP A 253 10.70 1.27 8.79
N GLY A 254 10.44 2.00 9.88
CA GLY A 254 9.24 2.80 10.00
C GLY A 254 9.43 4.02 10.85
N GLY A 255 8.64 5.06 10.57
CA GLY A 255 8.61 6.21 11.45
C GLY A 255 7.53 7.21 11.12
N ALA A 256 7.35 8.14 12.04
CA ALA A 256 6.32 9.15 11.93
C ALA A 256 6.69 10.17 10.83
N HIS A 257 5.71 10.53 10.00
CA HIS A 257 5.88 11.48 8.90
C HIS A 257 5.06 12.74 9.18
N ALA A 258 5.61 13.88 8.78
CA ALA A 258 4.99 15.17 8.98
C ALA A 258 4.99 15.95 7.66
N SER A 259 3.83 16.47 7.29
CA SER A 259 3.66 17.33 6.12
C SER A 259 3.73 18.80 6.51
N ARG A 260 4.28 19.62 5.63
CA ARG A 260 4.32 21.09 5.79
C ARG A 260 3.02 21.69 5.30
N ILE A 261 2.23 22.27 6.19
CA ILE A 261 0.90 22.83 5.88
C ILE A 261 0.90 24.34 6.02
N ARG A 262 0.23 25.04 5.09
CA ARG A 262 -0.04 26.47 5.22
C ARG A 262 -1.23 26.73 6.15
N THR A 263 -1.00 27.50 7.20
CA THR A 263 -2.04 27.93 8.15
C THR A 263 -2.90 29.04 7.56
N LYS A 264 -4.04 29.32 8.20
CA LYS A 264 -4.93 30.45 7.82
C LYS A 264 -4.22 31.82 7.88
N LEU A 265 -3.21 31.94 8.74
CA LEU A 265 -2.38 33.15 8.91
C LEU A 265 -1.28 33.27 7.83
N GLY A 266 -1.27 32.38 6.83
CA GLY A 266 -0.26 32.38 5.76
C GLY A 266 1.09 31.76 6.14
N THR A 267 1.33 31.46 7.42
CA THR A 267 2.56 30.81 7.90
C THR A 267 2.53 29.30 7.68
N HIS A 268 3.70 28.66 7.59
CA HIS A 268 3.81 27.20 7.46
C HIS A 268 4.04 26.53 8.82
N ARG A 269 3.43 25.35 9.03
CA ARG A 269 3.68 24.49 10.19
C ARG A 269 3.81 23.04 9.75
N ASN A 270 4.69 22.29 10.40
CA ASN A 270 4.79 20.84 10.19
C ASN A 270 3.76 20.15 11.09
N LEU A 271 2.88 19.34 10.50
CA LEU A 271 1.90 18.55 11.24
C LEU A 271 2.04 17.07 10.85
N TRP A 272 1.90 16.21 11.85
CA TRP A 272 1.91 14.76 11.67
C TRP A 272 0.72 14.33 10.80
N ASP A 273 1.01 13.70 9.67
CA ASP A 273 0.02 13.25 8.68
C ASP A 273 -0.08 11.71 8.59
N GLY A 274 0.86 11.00 9.21
CA GLY A 274 0.85 9.56 9.35
C GLY A 274 2.23 8.98 9.66
N SER A 275 2.52 7.85 9.04
CA SER A 275 3.78 7.11 9.22
C SER A 275 4.20 6.51 7.89
N ILE A 276 5.50 6.44 7.62
CA ILE A 276 6.05 5.74 6.47
C ILE A 276 6.59 4.40 6.94
N TRP A 277 6.40 3.36 6.13
CA TRP A 277 6.84 2.01 6.39
C TRP A 277 7.56 1.45 5.17
N ALA A 278 8.82 1.06 5.32
CA ALA A 278 9.48 0.13 4.42
C ALA A 278 9.30 -1.28 4.96
N VAL A 279 8.85 -2.20 4.11
CA VAL A 279 8.56 -3.58 4.51
C VAL A 279 9.26 -4.52 3.55
N LYS A 280 9.91 -5.53 4.12
CA LYS A 280 10.60 -6.58 3.37
C LYS A 280 9.60 -7.47 2.64
N LEU A 281 9.79 -7.64 1.33
CA LEU A 281 8.89 -8.42 0.47
C LEU A 281 9.36 -9.87 0.28
N ARG A 282 10.68 -10.10 0.28
CA ARG A 282 11.31 -11.39 -0.04
C ARG A 282 12.30 -11.81 1.04
N PRO A 283 12.54 -13.13 1.22
CA PRO A 283 13.66 -13.61 2.01
C PRO A 283 14.95 -13.12 1.35
N SER A 284 15.65 -12.21 2.02
CA SER A 284 16.93 -11.67 1.55
C SER A 284 17.82 -11.37 2.75
N THR A 285 19.10 -11.13 2.51
CA THR A 285 20.04 -10.71 3.57
C THR A 285 19.89 -9.22 3.90
N CYS A 286 19.32 -8.43 3.00
CA CYS A 286 19.11 -6.99 3.21
C CYS A 286 17.91 -6.74 4.13
N ASN A 287 18.08 -5.84 5.10
CA ASN A 287 16.99 -5.36 5.93
C ASN A 287 16.08 -4.43 5.12
N ALA A 288 14.82 -4.30 5.55
CA ALA A 288 13.99 -3.19 5.09
C ALA A 288 14.64 -1.87 5.52
N TYR A 289 14.56 -0.87 4.65
CA TYR A 289 15.20 0.43 4.85
C TYR A 289 14.38 1.53 4.19
N LEU A 290 14.19 2.63 4.91
CA LEU A 290 13.65 3.87 4.38
C LEU A 290 14.78 4.78 3.89
N SER A 291 14.79 5.05 2.58
CA SER A 291 15.73 5.98 1.96
C SER A 291 15.44 7.42 2.42
N PRO A 292 16.46 8.31 2.47
CA PRO A 292 16.23 9.74 2.59
C PRO A 292 15.21 10.30 1.58
N ASP A 293 15.13 9.70 0.39
CA ASP A 293 14.16 10.09 -0.63
C ASP A 293 12.73 9.69 -0.24
N ASP A 294 12.54 8.56 0.45
CA ASP A 294 11.24 8.16 0.97
C ASP A 294 10.73 9.18 2.01
N TRP A 295 11.63 9.79 2.79
CA TRP A 295 11.27 10.84 3.75
C TRP A 295 10.94 12.18 3.10
N ARG A 296 11.53 12.47 1.94
CA ARG A 296 11.26 13.70 1.17
C ARG A 296 10.06 13.57 0.25
N HIS A 297 9.62 12.34 -0.02
CA HIS A 297 8.52 12.06 -0.93
C HIS A 297 7.20 12.61 -0.37
N GLU A 298 6.47 13.35 -1.19
CA GLU A 298 5.15 13.87 -0.85
C GLU A 298 4.09 12.77 -0.97
N TRP A 299 4.04 11.90 0.04
CA TRP A 299 3.12 10.75 0.07
C TRP A 299 1.63 11.12 0.00
N ARG A 300 1.27 12.30 0.50
CA ARG A 300 -0.11 12.70 0.76
C ARG A 300 -0.26 14.22 0.66
N ASP A 301 -1.34 14.69 0.04
CA ASP A 301 -1.76 16.09 0.11
C ASP A 301 -2.56 16.32 1.40
N PHE A 302 -1.83 16.45 2.51
CA PHE A 302 -2.46 16.59 3.82
C PHE A 302 -3.22 17.92 3.96
N GLN A 303 -2.84 18.94 3.19
CA GLN A 303 -3.51 20.23 3.21
C GLN A 303 -4.91 20.16 2.57
N ALA A 304 -5.05 19.46 1.44
CA ALA A 304 -6.37 19.19 0.85
C ALA A 304 -7.25 18.33 1.76
N ASP A 305 -6.65 17.38 2.47
CA ASP A 305 -7.37 16.51 3.40
C ASP A 305 -7.94 17.26 4.60
N LEU A 306 -7.20 18.22 5.16
CA LEU A 306 -7.73 19.08 6.22
C LEU A 306 -8.89 19.95 5.74
N LYS A 307 -8.83 20.46 4.50
CA LYS A 307 -9.94 21.25 3.92
C LYS A 307 -11.20 20.43 3.70
N THR A 308 -11.05 19.16 3.31
CA THR A 308 -12.17 18.25 3.01
C THR A 308 -12.62 17.43 4.22
N GLY A 309 -11.95 17.56 5.37
CA GLY A 309 -12.23 16.76 6.57
C GLY A 309 -11.89 15.27 6.42
N ARG A 310 -11.01 14.92 5.47
CA ARG A 310 -10.52 13.57 5.23
C ARG A 310 -9.35 13.25 6.16
N THR A 311 -9.63 13.09 7.45
CA THR A 311 -8.60 12.74 8.43
C THR A 311 -8.46 11.22 8.58
N ALA A 312 -7.28 10.78 9.05
CA ALA A 312 -7.07 9.38 9.41
C ALA A 312 -8.05 8.92 10.50
N GLU A 313 -8.49 9.84 11.36
CA GLU A 313 -9.49 9.59 12.39
C GLU A 313 -10.87 9.27 11.80
N LYS A 314 -11.32 10.00 10.78
CA LYS A 314 -12.59 9.72 10.10
C LYS A 314 -12.59 8.33 9.45
N ILE A 315 -11.47 7.96 8.83
CA ILE A 315 -11.28 6.64 8.20
C ILE A 315 -11.18 5.55 9.28
N MET A 316 -10.50 5.82 10.38
CA MET A 316 -10.46 4.92 11.53
C MET A 316 -11.87 4.65 12.07
N SER A 317 -12.71 5.68 12.19
CA SER A 317 -14.10 5.54 12.62
C SER A 317 -14.88 4.63 11.65
N TYR A 318 -14.72 4.85 10.34
CA TYR A 318 -15.31 4.00 9.31
C TYR A 318 -14.84 2.54 9.42
N LEU A 319 -13.54 2.31 9.57
CA LEU A 319 -12.98 0.95 9.72
C LEU A 319 -13.53 0.22 10.95
N LYS A 320 -13.80 0.94 12.04
CA LYS A 320 -14.43 0.37 13.25
C LYS A 320 -15.88 -0.05 13.03
N THR A 321 -16.61 0.66 12.17
CA THR A 321 -18.00 0.35 11.83
C THR A 321 -18.14 -0.66 10.69
N CYS A 322 -17.11 -0.84 9.87
CA CYS A 322 -17.12 -1.82 8.80
C CYS A 322 -17.05 -3.25 9.34
N GLU A 323 -18.05 -4.04 8.98
CA GLU A 323 -18.02 -5.49 9.15
C GLU A 323 -17.20 -6.16 8.05
N GLY A 324 -16.38 -7.13 8.44
CA GLY A 324 -15.56 -7.94 7.52
C GLY A 324 -14.12 -7.46 7.36
N LEU A 325 -13.17 -8.37 7.62
CA LEU A 325 -11.73 -8.12 7.49
C LEU A 325 -11.35 -7.75 6.05
N GLY A 326 -11.95 -8.39 5.04
CA GLY A 326 -11.66 -8.11 3.63
C GLY A 326 -11.97 -6.67 3.21
N ARG A 327 -13.04 -6.07 3.75
CA ARG A 327 -13.38 -4.65 3.54
C ARG A 327 -12.33 -3.73 4.13
N GLN A 328 -11.94 -4.00 5.37
CA GLN A 328 -10.93 -3.23 6.09
C GLN A 328 -9.57 -3.30 5.36
N GLU A 329 -9.16 -4.50 4.95
CA GLU A 329 -7.93 -4.71 4.19
C GLU A 329 -7.96 -3.97 2.85
N HIS A 330 -9.09 -4.00 2.13
CA HIS A 330 -9.23 -3.29 0.88
C HIS A 330 -9.01 -1.77 1.06
N VAL A 331 -9.64 -1.16 2.07
CA VAL A 331 -9.43 0.26 2.40
C VAL A 331 -7.96 0.56 2.67
N LEU A 332 -7.30 -0.29 3.45
CA LEU A 332 -5.87 -0.12 3.74
C LEU A 332 -5.01 -0.30 2.48
N LYS A 333 -5.31 -1.27 1.60
CA LYS A 333 -4.59 -1.47 0.32
C LYS A 333 -4.72 -0.24 -0.57
N THR A 334 -5.93 0.28 -0.74
CA THR A 334 -6.20 1.49 -1.52
C THR A 334 -5.43 2.69 -0.97
N TRP A 335 -5.40 2.85 0.37
CA TRP A 335 -4.60 3.88 1.02
C TRP A 335 -3.09 3.68 0.79
N ALA A 336 -2.57 2.46 0.94
CA ALA A 336 -1.15 2.16 0.77
C ALA A 336 -0.65 2.41 -0.66
N VAL A 337 -1.50 2.13 -1.66
CA VAL A 337 -1.20 2.41 -3.07
C VAL A 337 -1.26 3.91 -3.36
N ASN A 338 -2.33 4.58 -2.91
CA ASN A 338 -2.54 5.99 -3.16
C ASN A 338 -3.26 6.65 -1.97
N PRO A 339 -2.50 7.27 -1.04
CA PRO A 339 -3.08 7.95 0.12
C PRO A 339 -4.03 9.10 -0.24
N ASN A 340 -3.96 9.61 -1.48
CA ASN A 340 -4.81 10.68 -1.99
C ASN A 340 -6.08 10.18 -2.70
N ALA A 341 -6.25 8.87 -2.93
CA ALA A 341 -7.42 8.32 -3.61
C ALA A 341 -8.73 8.64 -2.84
N LYS A 342 -9.69 9.33 -3.46
CA LYS A 342 -10.93 9.75 -2.76
C LYS A 342 -11.74 8.52 -2.32
N PHE A 343 -12.00 8.38 -1.01
CA PHE A 343 -12.95 7.41 -0.48
C PHE A 343 -14.36 8.02 -0.49
N THR A 344 -15.05 8.01 -1.62
CA THR A 344 -16.51 8.20 -1.61
C THR A 344 -17.20 6.89 -1.25
N SER A 345 -18.36 6.92 -0.60
CA SER A 345 -19.11 5.69 -0.26
C SER A 345 -19.39 4.82 -1.51
N LEU A 346 -19.60 5.47 -2.66
CA LEU A 346 -19.71 4.80 -3.96
C LEU A 346 -18.36 4.28 -4.52
N SER A 347 -17.22 4.88 -4.17
CA SER A 347 -15.90 4.33 -4.51
C SER A 347 -15.54 3.14 -3.64
N LEU A 348 -16.06 3.05 -2.42
CA LEU A 348 -15.91 1.91 -1.51
C LEU A 348 -16.77 0.70 -1.92
N GLU A 349 -17.95 0.96 -2.51
CA GLU A 349 -18.78 -0.07 -3.14
C GLU A 349 -18.31 -0.42 -4.57
N ARG A 350 -17.90 0.56 -5.39
CA ARG A 350 -17.33 0.28 -6.73
C ARG A 350 -15.93 -0.32 -6.71
N THR A 351 -15.18 -0.22 -5.62
CA THR A 351 -13.93 -0.98 -5.49
C THR A 351 -14.14 -2.49 -5.40
N PHE A 352 -15.39 -2.94 -5.19
CA PHE A 352 -15.77 -4.35 -5.39
C PHE A 352 -16.02 -4.71 -6.87
N GLN A 353 -15.98 -3.74 -7.78
CA GLN A 353 -16.28 -3.95 -9.21
C GLN A 353 -15.26 -3.33 -10.18
N ALA A 354 -14.20 -2.67 -9.71
CA ALA A 354 -13.16 -2.10 -10.59
C ALA A 354 -12.10 -3.15 -11.01
N GLU A 355 -12.57 -4.29 -11.52
CA GLU A 355 -11.87 -5.08 -12.54
C GLU A 355 -12.49 -4.84 -13.93
N GLU A 356 -13.25 -3.76 -14.12
CA GLU A 356 -13.51 -3.27 -15.48
C GLU A 356 -12.17 -2.78 -16.04
N LYS A 357 -11.54 -3.66 -16.82
CA LYS A 357 -10.35 -3.36 -17.61
C LYS A 357 -10.71 -2.18 -18.51
N MET A 358 -10.29 -0.98 -18.09
CA MET A 358 -10.39 0.23 -18.90
C MET A 358 -9.90 -0.09 -20.31
N SER A 359 -10.77 0.06 -21.30
CA SER A 359 -10.46 -0.35 -22.66
C SER A 359 -9.38 0.57 -23.24
N LEU A 360 -8.72 0.12 -24.31
CA LEU A 360 -7.77 0.98 -25.02
C LEU A 360 -8.47 2.24 -25.57
N GLN A 361 -9.72 2.12 -25.98
CA GLN A 361 -10.53 3.23 -26.47
C GLN A 361 -10.84 4.24 -25.35
N ASP A 362 -11.20 3.79 -24.15
CA ASP A 362 -11.37 4.68 -22.99
C ASP A 362 -10.07 5.39 -22.63
N THR A 363 -8.94 4.68 -22.76
CA THR A 363 -7.60 5.23 -22.49
C THR A 363 -7.27 6.36 -23.45
N VAL A 364 -7.53 6.17 -24.75
CA VAL A 364 -7.34 7.20 -25.78
C VAL A 364 -8.12 8.47 -25.43
N TYR A 365 -9.42 8.36 -25.15
CA TYR A 365 -10.26 9.53 -24.85
C TYR A 365 -9.84 10.24 -23.56
N ALA A 366 -9.22 9.52 -22.62
CA ALA A 366 -8.70 10.09 -21.39
C ALA A 366 -7.33 10.79 -21.55
N LEU A 367 -6.58 10.56 -22.65
CA LEU A 367 -5.22 11.10 -22.80
C LEU A 367 -5.12 12.63 -22.77
N PRO A 368 -5.99 13.41 -23.45
CA PRO A 368 -5.93 14.87 -23.37
C PRO A 368 -6.11 15.39 -21.93
N LEU A 369 -6.98 14.74 -21.16
CA LEU A 369 -7.26 15.08 -19.76
C LEU A 369 -6.05 14.85 -18.85
N ILE A 370 -5.11 13.98 -19.24
CA ILE A 370 -3.86 13.77 -18.47
C ILE A 370 -3.01 15.04 -18.47
N GLY A 371 -2.99 15.80 -19.57
CA GLY A 371 -2.23 17.04 -19.68
C GLY A 371 -2.64 18.09 -18.64
N GLU A 372 -3.92 18.10 -18.26
CA GLU A 372 -4.50 19.04 -17.29
C GLU A 372 -4.27 18.63 -15.82
N LEU A 373 -3.81 17.39 -15.57
CA LEU A 373 -3.55 16.91 -14.23
C LEU A 373 -2.30 17.55 -13.62
N SER A 374 -2.24 17.62 -12.29
CA SER A 374 -1.00 17.99 -11.59
C SER A 374 0.11 16.98 -11.88
N GLN A 375 1.38 17.41 -11.88
CA GLN A 375 2.55 16.55 -12.19
C GLN A 375 2.57 15.22 -11.41
N LEU A 376 2.15 15.23 -10.14
CA LEU A 376 2.02 14.04 -9.31
C LEU A 376 0.97 13.03 -9.82
N LYS A 377 -0.15 13.52 -10.34
CA LYS A 377 -1.23 12.69 -10.90
C LYS A 377 -0.91 12.27 -12.34
N GLN A 378 -0.18 13.09 -13.08
CA GLN A 378 0.30 12.77 -14.43
C GLN A 378 1.16 11.51 -14.44
N ALA A 379 2.11 11.38 -13.51
CA ALA A 379 3.01 10.21 -13.47
C ALA A 379 2.26 8.88 -13.34
N GLY A 380 1.27 8.82 -12.44
CA GLY A 380 0.41 7.65 -12.28
C GLY A 380 -0.49 7.40 -13.48
N ALA A 381 -1.10 8.45 -14.04
CA ALA A 381 -1.98 8.36 -15.20
C ALA A 381 -1.23 7.90 -16.47
N ILE A 382 -0.04 8.46 -16.74
CA ILE A 382 0.84 8.05 -17.84
C ILE A 382 1.27 6.60 -17.67
N GLY A 383 1.69 6.20 -16.46
CA GLY A 383 2.07 4.82 -16.17
C GLY A 383 0.93 3.83 -16.38
N ASN A 384 -0.31 4.24 -16.08
CA ASN A 384 -1.51 3.44 -16.31
C ASN A 384 -1.85 3.31 -17.79
N ALA A 385 -1.95 4.44 -18.49
CA ALA A 385 -2.24 4.50 -19.92
C ALA A 385 -1.22 3.72 -20.75
N ALA A 386 0.08 3.90 -20.47
CA ALA A 386 1.15 3.16 -21.15
C ALA A 386 1.02 1.64 -21.02
N SER A 387 0.53 1.15 -19.89
CA SER A 387 0.37 -0.30 -19.71
C SER A 387 -0.88 -0.83 -20.39
N ILE A 388 -1.96 -0.04 -20.45
CA ILE A 388 -3.18 -0.42 -21.19
C ILE A 388 -2.86 -0.46 -22.69
N ILE A 389 -2.15 0.55 -23.21
CA ILE A 389 -1.69 0.58 -24.61
C ILE A 389 -0.80 -0.62 -24.93
N ALA A 390 0.22 -0.86 -24.12
CA ALA A 390 1.13 -2.00 -24.26
C ALA A 390 0.38 -3.34 -24.28
N HIS A 391 -0.54 -3.54 -23.34
CA HIS A 391 -1.32 -4.77 -23.25
C HIS A 391 -2.28 -4.95 -24.43
N ALA A 392 -3.01 -3.89 -24.81
CA ALA A 392 -4.00 -3.95 -25.88
C ALA A 392 -3.37 -4.16 -27.27
N LEU A 393 -2.13 -3.72 -27.47
CA LEU A 393 -1.37 -3.98 -28.71
C LEU A 393 -0.59 -5.31 -28.70
N GLY A 394 -0.76 -6.15 -27.67
CA GLY A 394 -0.03 -7.41 -27.54
C GLY A 394 1.46 -7.25 -27.21
N ASP A 395 1.89 -6.03 -26.84
CA ASP A 395 3.28 -5.67 -26.58
C ASP A 395 3.47 -5.17 -25.14
N SER A 396 3.24 -6.08 -24.18
CA SER A 396 3.35 -5.78 -22.75
C SER A 396 4.77 -5.38 -22.32
N HIS A 397 5.80 -5.76 -23.09
CA HIS A 397 7.20 -5.48 -22.77
C HIS A 397 7.61 -4.05 -23.14
N SER A 398 6.95 -3.42 -24.13
CA SER A 398 7.22 -2.03 -24.55
C SER A 398 6.60 -0.96 -23.66
N ARG A 399 6.16 -1.28 -22.43
CA ARG A 399 5.59 -0.28 -21.50
C ARG A 399 6.49 0.95 -21.31
N ARG A 400 7.81 0.75 -21.15
CA ARG A 400 8.76 1.86 -20.97
C ARG A 400 8.81 2.79 -22.18
N PHE A 401 8.74 2.22 -23.37
CA PHE A 401 8.68 2.96 -24.62
C PHE A 401 7.42 3.84 -24.67
N TRP A 402 6.25 3.26 -24.36
CA TRP A 402 4.98 4.01 -24.30
C TRP A 402 4.96 5.10 -23.23
N CYS A 403 5.53 4.85 -22.04
CA CYS A 403 5.72 5.89 -21.03
C CYS A 403 6.58 7.04 -21.55
N GLY A 404 7.68 6.72 -22.26
CA GLY A 404 8.57 7.73 -22.84
C GLY A 404 7.86 8.62 -23.86
N LEU A 405 7.08 8.02 -24.76
CA LEU A 405 6.31 8.76 -25.76
C LEU A 405 5.22 9.62 -25.13
N LEU A 406 4.48 9.09 -24.15
CA LEU A 406 3.45 9.86 -23.43
C LEU A 406 4.07 11.04 -22.68
N TRP A 407 5.20 10.85 -21.99
CA TRP A 407 5.91 11.95 -21.34
C TRP A 407 6.46 12.99 -22.31
N ALA A 408 6.88 12.58 -23.50
CA ALA A 408 7.26 13.51 -24.57
C ALA A 408 6.04 14.30 -25.05
N ALA A 409 4.91 13.62 -25.30
CA ALA A 409 3.67 14.25 -25.73
C ALA A 409 3.11 15.23 -24.70
N THR A 410 3.15 14.89 -23.40
CA THR A 410 2.73 15.81 -22.33
C THR A 410 3.60 17.05 -22.26
N ARG A 411 4.93 16.91 -22.42
CA ARG A 411 5.86 18.05 -22.39
C ARG A 411 5.72 18.97 -23.60
N ASN A 412 5.41 18.40 -24.76
CA ASN A 412 5.28 19.15 -26.02
C ASN A 412 3.85 19.66 -26.24
N GLY A 413 2.90 19.39 -25.32
CA GLY A 413 1.49 19.74 -25.49
C GLY A 413 0.77 18.96 -26.61
N SER A 414 1.33 17.84 -27.07
CA SER A 414 0.87 17.10 -28.25
C SER A 414 0.05 15.84 -27.90
N LEU A 415 -0.60 15.81 -26.74
CA LEU A 415 -1.41 14.68 -26.28
C LEU A 415 -2.65 14.43 -27.15
N GLU A 416 -3.23 15.50 -27.71
CA GLU A 416 -4.34 15.37 -28.66
C GLU A 416 -3.90 14.68 -29.96
N ALA A 417 -2.81 15.14 -30.56
CA ALA A 417 -2.21 14.51 -31.74
C ALA A 417 -1.83 13.05 -31.46
N PHE A 418 -1.28 12.76 -30.28
CA PHE A 418 -0.99 11.40 -29.83
C PHE A 418 -2.26 10.54 -29.78
N SER A 419 -3.35 11.05 -29.20
CA SER A 419 -4.63 10.34 -29.13
C SER A 419 -5.22 10.06 -30.51
N ALA A 420 -5.18 11.02 -31.43
CA ALA A 420 -5.66 10.86 -32.80
C ALA A 420 -4.87 9.79 -33.57
N GLN A 421 -3.54 9.80 -33.45
CA GLN A 421 -2.70 8.77 -34.07
C GLN A 421 -2.93 7.38 -33.48
N LEU A 422 -3.26 7.31 -32.18
CA LEU A 422 -3.53 6.06 -31.49
C LEU A 422 -4.90 5.49 -31.90
N LEU A 423 -5.90 6.35 -32.14
CA LEU A 423 -7.17 5.96 -32.76
C LEU A 423 -6.97 5.43 -34.18
N ARG A 424 -6.14 6.09 -34.99
CA ARG A 424 -5.87 5.57 -36.33
C ARG A 424 -5.17 4.22 -36.27
N LEU A 425 -4.18 4.05 -35.39
CA LEU A 425 -3.51 2.77 -35.18
C LEU A 425 -4.50 1.66 -34.80
N LEU A 426 -5.48 1.95 -33.94
CA LEU A 426 -6.54 1.02 -33.59
C LEU A 426 -7.35 0.59 -34.81
N ALA A 427 -7.73 1.55 -35.66
CA ALA A 427 -8.42 1.26 -36.91
C ALA A 427 -7.56 0.38 -37.84
N ASP A 428 -6.26 0.66 -37.98
CA ASP A 428 -5.39 -0.17 -38.83
C ASP A 428 -5.23 -1.59 -38.30
N VAL A 429 -5.14 -1.77 -36.97
CA VAL A 429 -5.07 -3.10 -36.34
C VAL A 429 -6.36 -3.89 -36.57
N GLN A 430 -7.51 -3.22 -36.66
CA GLN A 430 -8.78 -3.85 -37.02
C GLN A 430 -8.88 -4.14 -38.52
N GLU A 431 -8.39 -3.23 -39.38
CA GLU A 431 -8.43 -3.34 -40.83
C GLU A 431 -7.41 -4.34 -41.39
N SER A 432 -6.27 -4.54 -40.71
CA SER A 432 -5.14 -5.32 -41.20
C SER A 432 -4.70 -6.39 -40.20
N SER A 433 -4.92 -7.66 -40.53
CA SER A 433 -4.47 -8.82 -39.74
C SER A 433 -2.95 -9.06 -39.77
N GLU A 434 -2.21 -8.40 -40.66
CA GLU A 434 -0.77 -8.64 -40.91
C GLU A 434 0.18 -7.64 -40.23
N LEU A 435 -0.32 -6.73 -39.38
CA LEU A 435 0.52 -5.74 -38.71
C LEU A 435 1.46 -6.37 -37.68
N ARG A 436 2.69 -6.68 -38.11
CA ARG A 436 3.72 -7.30 -37.27
C ARG A 436 4.21 -6.43 -36.10
N ASN A 437 4.20 -5.10 -36.23
CA ASN A 437 4.69 -4.20 -35.19
C ASN A 437 3.91 -2.88 -35.13
N PRO A 438 2.81 -2.82 -34.36
CA PRO A 438 1.98 -1.62 -34.25
C PRO A 438 2.72 -0.45 -33.57
N GLY A 439 3.63 -0.72 -32.63
CA GLY A 439 4.41 0.31 -31.94
C GLY A 439 5.38 1.06 -32.88
N ALA A 440 6.02 0.33 -33.80
CA ALA A 440 6.91 0.93 -34.80
C ALA A 440 6.15 1.81 -35.79
N LEU A 441 4.97 1.35 -36.26
CA LEU A 441 4.10 2.13 -37.14
C LEU A 441 3.65 3.44 -36.46
N PHE A 442 3.25 3.34 -35.19
CA PHE A 442 2.86 4.51 -34.40
C PHE A 442 3.99 5.52 -34.24
N ALA A 443 5.20 5.08 -33.90
CA ALA A 443 6.36 5.97 -33.80
C ALA A 443 6.83 6.56 -35.14
N ALA A 444 6.56 5.89 -36.26
CA ALA A 444 6.77 6.48 -37.58
C ALA A 444 5.79 7.65 -37.82
N ARG A 445 4.52 7.46 -37.47
CA ARG A 445 3.47 8.49 -37.63
C ARG A 445 3.65 9.70 -36.74
N LEU A 446 4.08 9.49 -35.50
CA LEU A 446 4.40 10.59 -34.59
C LEU A 446 5.62 11.41 -35.03
N ARG A 447 6.48 10.88 -35.90
CA ARG A 447 7.61 11.64 -36.47
C ARG A 447 7.23 12.44 -37.71
N SER A 448 6.16 12.04 -38.40
CA SER A 448 5.63 12.73 -39.58
C SER A 448 4.56 13.78 -39.27
N ALA A 449 3.98 13.72 -38.07
CA ALA A 449 3.04 14.71 -37.53
C ALA A 449 3.81 15.73 -36.71
#